data_AF-A0A5F2AQK3-F1
#
_entry.id   AF-A0A5F2AQK3-F1
#
_cell.length_a   1.000
_cell.length_b   1.000
_cell.length_c   1.000
_cell.angle_alpha   90.00
_cell.angle_beta   90.00
_cell.angle_gamma   90.00
#
_symmetry.space_group_name_H-M   'P 1'
#
loop_
_entity.id
_entity.type
_entity.pdbx_description
1 polymer ?
#
loop_
_entity_poly.entity_id
_entity_poly.type
_entity_poly.pdbx_seq_one_letter_code
_entity_poly.pdbx_strand_id
1 'polypeptide(L)'
;MSVEPDPNLKLQKDFAEAFYLQFREFFGEEADLGYELYSIGGGESGPKGNWATFTVRNTLASRSLVFRYDPSEQSFYAMLKIQTIPGEEDWDLNSLFRRKGYAVPEFGESLKAAGEWIFHSIARHYFGAIFEYCPRILEPDFIPGE
;
A
#
# COMPACT_ATOMS: atom_id res chain seq x y z
N MET A 1 11.43 33.45 6.49
CA MET A 1 11.96 32.21 7.09
C MET A 1 11.07 31.09 6.59
N SER A 2 11.59 30.22 5.72
CA SER A 2 10.85 29.10 5.16
C SER A 2 10.68 28.07 6.27
N VAL A 3 9.44 27.83 6.70
CA VAL A 3 9.13 26.73 7.62
C VAL A 3 9.31 25.47 6.79
N GLU A 4 10.41 24.75 6.99
CA GLU A 4 10.56 23.43 6.40
C GLU A 4 9.36 22.57 6.83
N PRO A 5 8.70 21.86 5.91
CA PRO A 5 7.56 21.04 6.25
C PRO A 5 8.00 19.98 7.27
N ASP A 6 7.11 19.66 8.21
CA ASP A 6 7.33 18.59 9.18
C ASP A 6 7.81 17.33 8.41
N PRO A 7 9.00 16.77 8.73
CA PRO A 7 9.53 15.61 8.04
C PRO A 7 8.56 14.42 8.01
N ASN A 8 7.63 14.35 8.96
CA ASN A 8 6.58 13.34 9.02
C ASN A 8 5.51 13.56 7.96
N LEU A 9 5.08 14.81 7.78
CA LEU A 9 4.14 15.19 6.73
C LEU A 9 4.76 14.97 5.35
N LYS A 10 6.06 15.26 5.21
CA LYS A 10 6.80 14.99 3.97
C LYS A 10 6.82 13.50 3.67
N LEU A 11 7.20 12.66 4.64
CA LEU A 11 7.22 11.20 4.47
C LEU A 11 5.86 10.64 4.03
N GLN A 12 4.80 11.02 4.72
CA GLN A 12 3.44 10.55 4.40
C GLN A 12 3.01 10.97 3.00
N LYS A 13 3.35 12.20 2.60
CA LYS A 13 3.05 12.71 1.27
C LYS A 13 3.83 11.96 0.19
N ASP A 14 5.16 11.86 0.33
CA ASP A 14 6.02 11.18 -0.65
C ASP A 14 5.61 9.71 -0.82
N PHE A 15 5.27 9.03 0.30
CA PHE A 15 4.76 7.65 0.27
C PHE A 15 3.41 7.55 -0.45
N ALA A 16 2.44 8.40 -0.09
CA ALA A 16 1.11 8.37 -0.71
C ALA A 16 1.16 8.71 -2.21
N GLU A 17 1.96 9.70 -2.59
CA GLU A 17 2.14 10.14 -3.98
C GLU A 17 2.76 9.03 -4.84
N ALA A 18 3.80 8.36 -4.34
CA ALA A 18 4.41 7.24 -5.05
C ALA A 18 3.43 6.09 -5.29
N PHE A 19 2.67 5.69 -4.27
CA PHE A 19 1.69 4.62 -4.40
C PHE A 19 0.53 4.99 -5.32
N TYR A 20 0.04 6.23 -5.22
CA TYR A 20 -1.04 6.72 -6.07
C TYR A 20 -0.63 6.74 -7.56
N LEU A 21 0.54 7.30 -7.86
CA LEU A 21 1.05 7.37 -9.24
C LEU A 21 1.27 5.98 -9.84
N GLN A 22 1.86 5.05 -9.07
CA GLN A 22 2.08 3.69 -9.55
C GLN A 22 0.77 2.91 -9.66
N PHE A 23 -0.19 3.10 -8.76
CA PHE A 23 -1.52 2.49 -8.92
C PHE A 23 -2.15 2.88 -10.26
N ARG A 24 -2.17 4.17 -10.57
CA ARG A 24 -2.73 4.69 -11.83
C ARG A 24 -2.02 4.15 -13.07
N GLU A 25 -0.71 3.95 -13.00
CA GLU A 25 0.07 3.38 -14.11
C GLU A 25 -0.37 1.94 -14.44
N PHE A 26 -0.69 1.12 -13.44
CA PHE A 26 -1.08 -0.28 -13.64
C PHE A 26 -2.58 -0.48 -13.84
N PHE A 27 -3.42 0.30 -13.15
CA PHE A 27 -4.85 0.03 -13.06
C PHE A 27 -5.74 1.14 -13.66
N GLY A 28 -5.19 2.30 -14.03
CA GLY A 28 -5.97 3.44 -14.55
C GLY A 28 -6.56 4.35 -13.47
N GLU A 29 -7.52 5.19 -13.83
CA GLU A 29 -8.13 6.15 -12.90
C GLU A 29 -9.10 5.45 -11.92
N GLU A 30 -9.06 5.88 -10.66
CA GLU A 30 -9.76 5.22 -9.55
C GLU A 30 -11.28 5.31 -9.67
N ALA A 31 -11.76 6.48 -10.08
CA ALA A 31 -13.18 6.81 -10.13
C ALA A 31 -13.91 6.02 -11.22
N ASP A 32 -13.23 5.74 -12.34
CA ASP A 32 -13.79 4.97 -13.45
C ASP A 32 -13.99 3.49 -13.10
N LEU A 33 -13.32 3.01 -12.06
CA LEU A 33 -13.26 1.59 -11.69
C LEU A 33 -13.85 1.30 -10.30
N GLY A 34 -14.40 2.31 -9.62
CA GLY A 34 -15.02 2.16 -8.30
C GLY A 34 -14.02 1.90 -7.17
N TYR A 35 -12.77 2.32 -7.34
CA TYR A 35 -11.74 2.21 -6.31
C TYR A 35 -11.73 3.42 -5.38
N GLU A 36 -11.59 3.17 -4.09
CA GLU A 36 -11.26 4.15 -3.07
C GLU A 36 -9.77 4.02 -2.73
N LEU A 37 -9.02 5.10 -2.97
CA LEU A 37 -7.63 5.22 -2.55
C LEU A 37 -7.54 6.24 -1.43
N TYR A 38 -6.92 5.86 -0.31
CA TYR A 38 -6.69 6.79 0.78
C TYR A 38 -5.40 6.47 1.52
N SER A 39 -4.81 7.51 2.08
CA SER A 39 -3.61 7.43 2.89
C SER A 39 -3.90 7.94 4.29
N ILE A 40 -3.43 7.20 5.30
CA ILE A 40 -3.47 7.60 6.70
C ILE A 40 -2.05 7.57 7.25
N GLY A 41 -1.76 8.46 8.19
CA GLY A 41 -0.45 8.52 8.83
C GLY A 41 -0.56 8.80 10.31
N GLY A 42 0.38 8.26 11.07
CA GLY A 42 0.53 8.54 12.49
C GLY A 42 1.37 9.80 12.68
N GLY A 43 0.80 10.83 13.30
CA GLY A 43 1.48 12.08 13.65
C GLY A 43 1.68 12.27 15.17
N GLU A 44 1.45 11.25 15.98
CA GLU A 44 1.59 11.38 17.44
C GLU A 44 3.05 11.34 17.86
N SER A 45 3.51 12.42 18.48
CA SER A 45 4.76 12.48 19.24
C SER A 45 4.70 11.47 20.40
N GLY A 46 5.25 10.27 20.21
CA GLY A 46 5.24 9.21 21.22
C GLY A 46 5.83 7.89 20.71
N PRO A 47 5.87 6.84 21.57
CA PRO A 47 6.45 5.53 21.25
C PRO A 47 5.69 4.75 20.16
N LYS A 48 4.59 5.29 19.63
CA LYS A 48 3.80 4.69 18.54
C LYS A 48 4.26 5.10 17.13
N GLY A 49 5.32 5.91 17.04
CA GLY A 49 6.12 6.10 15.83
C GLY A 49 5.43 6.89 14.71
N ASN A 50 6.26 7.52 13.87
CA ASN A 50 5.83 8.05 12.59
C ASN A 50 5.58 6.85 11.68
N TRP A 51 4.44 6.78 11.01
CA TRP A 51 4.17 5.75 9.99
C TRP A 51 3.26 6.31 8.90
N ALA A 52 3.34 5.71 7.72
CA ALA A 52 2.53 6.05 6.56
C ALA A 52 1.85 4.78 6.05
N THR A 53 0.55 4.85 5.77
CA THR A 53 -0.22 3.75 5.21
C THR A 53 -0.98 4.24 3.98
N PHE A 54 -0.99 3.43 2.93
CA PHE A 54 -1.76 3.62 1.71
C PHE A 54 -2.67 2.42 1.52
N THR A 55 -3.96 2.69 1.30
CA THR A 55 -4.98 1.65 1.14
C THR A 55 -5.68 1.77 -0.20
N VAL A 56 -5.81 0.64 -0.89
CA VAL A 56 -6.66 0.47 -2.07
C VAL A 56 -7.84 -0.38 -1.66
N ARG A 57 -9.06 0.10 -1.90
CA ARG A 57 -10.28 -0.64 -1.64
C ARG A 57 -11.22 -0.55 -2.84
N ASN A 58 -11.90 -1.65 -3.13
CA ASN A 58 -13.14 -1.60 -3.90
C ASN A 58 -14.31 -1.71 -2.90
N THR A 59 -15.27 -0.79 -2.93
CA THR A 59 -16.37 -0.76 -1.96
C THR A 59 -17.29 -1.98 -2.05
N LEU A 60 -17.32 -2.63 -3.22
CA LEU A 60 -18.06 -3.86 -3.50
C LEU A 60 -17.21 -5.12 -3.31
N ALA A 61 -15.95 -4.97 -2.87
CA ALA A 61 -15.12 -6.08 -2.44
C ALA A 61 -15.04 -6.14 -0.92
N SER A 62 -15.04 -7.35 -0.37
CA SER A 62 -14.79 -7.63 1.04
C SER A 62 -13.29 -7.60 1.36
N ARG A 63 -12.47 -6.98 0.51
CA ARG A 63 -11.01 -6.98 0.64
C ARG A 63 -10.39 -5.63 0.28
N SER A 64 -9.23 -5.36 0.87
CA SER A 64 -8.44 -4.16 0.58
C SER A 64 -6.95 -4.47 0.60
N LEU A 65 -6.18 -3.76 -0.24
CA LEU A 65 -4.73 -3.80 -0.20
C LEU A 65 -4.25 -2.70 0.73
N VAL A 66 -3.37 -3.06 1.67
CA VAL A 66 -2.81 -2.13 2.64
C VAL A 66 -1.30 -2.19 2.58
N PHE A 67 -0.68 -1.05 2.28
CA PHE A 67 0.76 -0.87 2.26
C PHE A 67 1.15 0.08 3.37
N ARG A 68 2.03 -0.34 4.28
CA ARG A 68 2.46 0.46 5.42
C ARG A 68 3.98 0.54 5.47
N TYR A 69 4.48 1.76 5.68
CA TYR A 69 5.86 2.02 6.02
C TYR A 69 5.97 2.56 7.44
N ASP A 70 6.81 1.90 8.25
CA ASP A 70 7.15 2.31 9.60
C ASP A 70 8.65 2.67 9.66
N PRO A 71 9.03 3.96 9.60
CA PRO A 71 10.42 4.40 9.74
C PRO A 71 11.05 4.07 11.09
N SER A 72 10.25 3.88 12.17
CA SER A 72 10.81 3.57 13.49
C SER A 72 11.33 2.12 13.54
N GLU A 73 10.60 1.22 12.89
CA GLU A 73 10.97 -0.20 12.74
C GLU A 73 11.75 -0.48 11.45
N GLN A 74 11.93 0.54 10.60
CA GLN A 74 12.50 0.42 9.25
C GLN A 74 11.86 -0.70 8.44
N SER A 75 10.55 -0.82 8.59
CA SER A 75 9.79 -1.97 8.12
C SER A 75 8.73 -1.55 7.14
N PHE A 76 8.58 -2.36 6.10
CA PHE A 76 7.54 -2.21 5.11
C PHE A 76 6.63 -3.44 5.15
N TYR A 77 5.33 -3.19 5.17
CA TYR A 77 4.29 -4.20 5.27
C TYR A 77 3.35 -4.09 4.07
N ALA A 78 3.07 -5.22 3.42
CA ALA A 78 2.11 -5.32 2.33
C ALA A 78 1.10 -6.42 2.67
N MET A 79 -0.15 -6.03 2.86
CA MET A 79 -1.21 -6.89 3.38
C MET A 79 -2.42 -6.86 2.46
N LEU A 80 -3.05 -8.02 2.31
CA LEU A 80 -4.42 -8.15 1.85
C LEU A 80 -5.30 -8.29 3.09
N LYS A 81 -6.11 -7.27 3.37
CA LYS A 81 -7.13 -7.35 4.41
C LYS A 81 -8.39 -7.96 3.82
N ILE A 82 -8.94 -8.97 4.49
CA ILE A 82 -10.17 -9.66 4.09
C ILE A 82 -11.18 -9.55 5.23
N GLN A 83 -12.33 -8.94 4.94
CA GLN A 83 -13.48 -8.91 5.84
C GLN A 83 -14.10 -10.31 5.90
N THR A 84 -14.14 -10.89 7.10
CA THR A 84 -14.78 -12.19 7.38
C THR A 84 -15.94 -12.00 8.37
N ILE A 85 -16.80 -13.00 8.53
CA ILE A 85 -17.88 -12.97 9.53
C ILE A 85 -17.71 -14.16 10.48
N PRO A 86 -17.38 -13.94 11.77
CA PRO A 86 -17.01 -12.65 12.39
C PRO A 86 -15.51 -12.32 12.24
N GLY A 87 -15.16 -11.11 11.79
CA GLY A 87 -13.81 -10.56 11.96
C GLY A 87 -13.17 -9.95 10.71
N GLU A 88 -11.86 -9.77 10.79
CA GLU A 88 -11.00 -9.35 9.69
C GLU A 88 -9.76 -10.22 9.73
N GLU A 89 -9.28 -10.65 8.57
CA GLU A 89 -8.03 -11.38 8.43
C GLU A 89 -7.01 -10.54 7.65
N ASP A 90 -5.79 -10.47 8.17
CA ASP A 90 -4.66 -9.81 7.51
C ASP A 90 -3.76 -10.87 6.87
N TRP A 91 -3.70 -10.90 5.54
CA TRP A 91 -2.89 -11.86 4.79
C TRP A 91 -1.63 -11.18 4.24
N ASP A 92 -0.46 -11.72 4.53
CA ASP A 92 0.81 -11.20 4.01
C ASP A 92 0.96 -11.44 2.50
N LEU A 93 1.02 -10.35 1.72
CA LEU A 93 1.19 -10.40 0.27
C LEU A 93 2.53 -11.01 -0.13
N ASN A 94 3.58 -10.85 0.69
CA ASN A 94 4.88 -11.44 0.40
C ASN A 94 4.81 -12.97 0.39
N SER A 95 4.10 -13.55 1.37
CA SER A 95 3.84 -14.98 1.44
C SER A 95 3.05 -15.47 0.24
N LEU A 96 2.08 -14.69 -0.24
CA LEU A 96 1.30 -15.00 -1.45
C LEU A 96 2.15 -14.96 -2.72
N PHE A 97 2.99 -13.94 -2.88
CA PHE A 97 3.88 -13.78 -4.04
C PHE A 97 4.98 -14.83 -4.10
N ARG A 98 5.61 -15.17 -2.97
CA ARG A 98 6.60 -16.25 -2.90
C ARG A 98 6.01 -17.58 -3.37
N ARG A 99 4.77 -17.89 -2.99
CA ARG A 99 4.05 -19.10 -3.46
C ARG A 99 3.80 -19.10 -4.98
N LYS A 100 3.74 -17.92 -5.60
CA LYS A 100 3.60 -17.75 -7.06
C LYS A 100 4.94 -17.68 -7.79
N GLY A 101 6.07 -17.83 -7.08
CA GLY A 101 7.41 -17.78 -7.66
C GLY A 101 7.97 -16.38 -7.88
N TYR A 102 7.32 -15.36 -7.31
CA TYR A 102 7.75 -13.98 -7.46
C TYR A 102 8.74 -13.59 -6.35
N ALA A 103 9.85 -12.97 -6.75
CA ALA A 103 10.91 -12.58 -5.83
C ALA A 103 10.45 -11.41 -4.96
N VAL A 104 10.29 -11.65 -3.67
CA VAL A 104 9.94 -10.59 -2.71
C VAL A 104 11.21 -9.82 -2.34
N PRO A 105 11.21 -8.48 -2.44
CA PRO A 105 12.33 -7.63 -2.10
C PRO A 105 12.60 -7.67 -0.61
N GLU A 106 13.89 -7.78 -0.28
CA GLU A 106 14.38 -7.63 1.08
C GLU A 106 14.88 -6.19 1.23
N PHE A 107 14.09 -5.38 1.93
CA PHE A 107 14.34 -3.95 1.98
C PHE A 107 15.43 -3.53 2.99
N GLY A 108 15.78 -4.41 3.94
CA GLY A 108 16.96 -4.32 4.82
C GLY A 108 17.34 -2.91 5.25
N GLU A 109 18.62 -2.54 5.12
CA GLU A 109 19.09 -1.18 5.40
C GLU A 109 18.76 -0.18 4.29
N SER A 110 18.29 -0.63 3.12
CA SER A 110 17.97 0.22 1.97
C SER A 110 16.84 1.20 2.28
N LEU A 111 15.96 0.90 3.25
CA LEU A 111 14.92 1.82 3.73
C LEU A 111 15.49 3.00 4.56
N LYS A 112 16.68 2.86 5.16
CA LYS A 112 17.31 3.93 5.97
C LYS A 112 17.79 5.12 5.14
N ALA A 113 18.28 4.85 3.92
CA ALA A 113 18.86 5.86 3.03
C ALA A 113 17.88 6.32 1.94
N ALA A 114 16.65 5.85 2.02
CA ALA A 114 15.70 5.82 0.94
C ALA A 114 14.91 7.13 0.86
N GLY A 115 15.12 7.90 -0.20
CA GLY A 115 14.24 9.02 -0.56
C GLY A 115 12.98 8.54 -1.30
N GLU A 116 12.17 9.49 -1.74
CA GLU A 116 10.94 9.32 -2.56
C GLU A 116 11.03 8.17 -3.60
N TRP A 117 12.16 8.08 -4.32
CA TRP A 117 12.42 7.05 -5.33
C TRP A 117 12.28 5.60 -4.85
N ILE A 118 12.55 5.30 -3.57
CA ILE A 118 12.33 3.95 -3.07
C ILE A 118 10.85 3.61 -3.03
N PHE A 119 9.99 4.57 -2.65
CA PHE A 119 8.55 4.31 -2.54
C PHE A 119 7.95 4.03 -3.91
N HIS A 120 8.43 4.73 -4.94
CA HIS A 120 8.07 4.41 -6.32
C HIS A 120 8.50 3.00 -6.71
N SER A 121 9.74 2.61 -6.37
CA SER A 121 10.27 1.27 -6.69
C SER A 121 9.49 0.17 -5.97
N ILE A 122 9.15 0.41 -4.69
CA ILE A 122 8.31 -0.48 -3.88
C ILE A 122 6.91 -0.59 -4.48
N ALA A 123 6.23 0.54 -4.70
CA ALA A 123 4.87 0.56 -5.23
C ALA A 123 4.81 -0.13 -6.60
N ARG A 124 5.76 0.16 -7.50
CA ARG A 124 5.88 -0.49 -8.80
C ARG A 124 6.03 -2.00 -8.66
N HIS A 125 6.88 -2.43 -7.74
CA HIS A 125 7.13 -3.85 -7.50
C HIS A 125 5.86 -4.59 -7.05
N TYR A 126 5.13 -4.03 -6.07
CA TYR A 126 3.92 -4.66 -5.54
C TYR A 126 2.76 -4.59 -6.53
N PHE A 127 2.51 -3.44 -7.16
CA PHE A 127 1.43 -3.33 -8.14
C PHE A 127 1.72 -4.13 -9.42
N GLY A 128 2.97 -4.21 -9.86
CA GLY A 128 3.36 -5.11 -10.95
C GLY A 128 3.10 -6.58 -10.61
N ALA A 129 3.48 -7.01 -9.40
CA ALA A 129 3.20 -8.37 -8.93
C ALA A 129 1.70 -8.68 -8.89
N ILE A 130 0.90 -7.73 -8.41
CA ILE A 130 -0.56 -7.88 -8.36
C ILE A 130 -1.13 -7.96 -9.75
N PHE A 131 -0.74 -7.03 -10.63
CA PHE A 131 -1.20 -6.98 -12.01
C PHE A 131 -0.90 -8.27 -12.77
N GLU A 132 0.31 -8.82 -12.61
CA GLU A 132 0.75 -10.02 -13.33
C GLU A 132 0.15 -11.31 -12.75
N TYR A 133 0.13 -11.47 -11.43
CA TYR A 133 -0.16 -12.76 -10.79
C TYR A 133 -1.54 -12.84 -10.15
N CYS A 134 -2.13 -11.71 -9.75
CA CYS A 134 -3.35 -11.63 -8.95
C CYS A 134 -4.25 -10.43 -9.31
N PRO A 135 -4.52 -10.14 -10.61
CA PRO A 135 -5.21 -8.90 -11.00
C PRO A 135 -6.63 -8.80 -10.41
N ARG A 136 -7.26 -9.96 -10.18
CA ARG A 136 -8.62 -10.07 -9.63
C ARG A 136 -8.74 -9.72 -8.15
N ILE A 137 -7.61 -9.48 -7.46
CA ILE A 137 -7.61 -9.17 -6.02
C ILE A 137 -8.34 -7.85 -5.70
N LEU A 138 -8.56 -6.98 -6.70
CA LEU A 138 -9.29 -5.73 -6.56
C LEU A 138 -10.68 -5.74 -7.23
N GLU A 139 -11.03 -6.82 -7.93
CA GLU A 139 -12.36 -6.94 -8.53
C GLU A 139 -13.44 -7.00 -7.44
N PRO A 140 -14.66 -6.51 -7.73
CA PRO A 140 -15.78 -6.63 -6.81
C PRO A 140 -16.13 -8.10 -6.59
N ASP A 141 -16.61 -8.44 -5.38
CA ASP A 141 -17.08 -9.80 -5.08
C ASP A 141 -18.48 -10.05 -5.64
N PHE A 142 -19.21 -8.97 -5.90
CA PHE A 142 -20.54 -8.99 -6.48
C PHE A 142 -20.70 -7.85 -7.49
N ILE A 143 -21.25 -8.15 -8.65
CA ILE A 143 -21.64 -7.14 -9.66
C ILE A 143 -23.13 -6.87 -9.46
N PRO A 144 -23.54 -5.67 -9.00
CA PRO A 144 -24.95 -5.37 -8.81
C PRO A 144 -25.68 -5.37 -10.16
N GLY A 145 -26.54 -6.36 -10.40
CA GLY A 145 -27.41 -6.40 -11.58
C GLY A 145 -27.26 -7.58 -12.54
N GLU A 146 -26.43 -8.59 -12.21
CA GLU A 146 -26.57 -9.96 -12.75
C GLU A 146 -27.39 -10.86 -11.80
#